data_AF-A0A920RRH7-F1
#
_entry.id   AF-A0A920RRH7-F1
#
_cell.length_a   1.000
_cell.length_b   1.000
_cell.length_c   1.000
_cell.angle_alpha   90.00
_cell.angle_beta   90.00
_cell.angle_gamma   90.00
#
_symmetry.space_group_name_H-M   'P 1'
#
loop_
_entity.id
_entity.type
_entity.pdbx_description
1 polymer ?
#
loop_
_entity_poly.entity_id
_entity_poly.type
_entity_poly.pdbx_seq_one_letter_code
_entity_poly.pdbx_strand_id
1 'polypeptide(L)' 'MAPGLVGPKKGRPGKDSHRFVVAHDRQPHRKERTGYPTQKPLGILERIIRVHSDPGDTVLDFFAGSGTTGRPR' A
#
# COMPACT_ATOMS: atom_id res chain seq x y z
N MET A 1 -10.91 12.10 -13.22
CA MET A 1 -9.44 12.20 -13.04
C MET A 1 -8.89 13.12 -14.13
N ALA A 2 -7.78 13.82 -13.88
CA ALA A 2 -7.15 14.67 -14.89
C ALA A 2 -6.80 13.86 -16.15
N PRO A 3 -7.15 14.34 -17.36
CA PRO A 3 -6.72 13.72 -18.61
C PRO A 3 -5.19 13.62 -18.65
N GLY A 4 -4.65 12.45 -18.97
CA GLY A 4 -3.19 12.23 -19.09
C GLY A 4 -2.47 11.74 -17.82
N LEU A 5 -3.14 11.65 -16.67
CA LEU A 5 -2.51 11.10 -15.45
C LEU A 5 -2.35 9.57 -15.49
N VAL A 6 -3.10 8.90 -16.37
CA VAL A 6 -3.08 7.44 -16.48
C VAL A 6 -2.13 7.02 -17.60
N GLY A 7 -0.96 6.50 -17.21
CA GLY A 7 -0.02 5.92 -18.15
C GLY A 7 -0.54 4.63 -18.81
N PRO A 8 0.04 4.22 -19.96
CA PRO A 8 -0.42 3.07 -20.76
C PRO A 8 -0.31 1.72 -20.04
N LYS A 9 0.37 1.68 -18.89
CA LYS A 9 0.63 0.46 -18.10
C LYS A 9 -0.50 0.12 -17.11
N LYS A 10 -1.51 0.98 -16.94
CA LYS A 10 -2.64 0.72 -16.04
C LYS A 10 -3.62 -0.23 -16.74
N GLY A 11 -3.72 -1.46 -16.22
CA GLY A 11 -4.55 -2.54 -16.80
C GLY A 11 -3.80 -3.80 -17.21
N ARG A 12 -2.49 -3.93 -16.92
CA ARG A 12 -1.74 -5.16 -17.22
C ARG A 12 -2.42 -6.38 -16.57
N PRO A 13 -2.47 -7.55 -17.23
CA PRO A 13 -2.97 -8.78 -16.63
C PRO A 13 -2.31 -9.04 -15.27
N GLY A 14 -3.11 -9.20 -14.21
CA GLY A 14 -2.63 -9.39 -12.83
C GLY A 14 -2.53 -8.13 -11.95
N LYS A 15 -2.63 -6.92 -12.51
CA LYS A 15 -2.88 -5.68 -11.73
C LYS A 15 -4.36 -5.35 -11.73
N ASP A 16 -5.16 -6.19 -11.07
CA ASP A 16 -6.56 -5.83 -10.85
C ASP A 16 -6.65 -4.81 -9.69
N SER A 17 -6.53 -3.53 -10.04
CA SER A 17 -6.66 -2.40 -9.12
C SER A 17 -8.09 -2.14 -8.65
N HIS A 18 -9.08 -2.84 -9.21
CA HIS A 18 -10.50 -2.69 -8.86
C HIS A 18 -10.94 -3.64 -7.73
N ARG A 19 -10.06 -4.55 -7.29
CA ARG A 19 -10.32 -5.38 -6.13
C ARG A 19 -10.15 -4.56 -4.85
N PHE A 20 -11.27 -4.16 -4.26
CA PHE A 20 -11.32 -3.56 -2.93
C PHE A 20 -10.46 -4.38 -1.96
N VAL A 21 -9.37 -3.77 -1.46
CA VAL A 21 -8.62 -4.31 -0.34
C VAL A 21 -9.42 -3.96 0.91
N VAL A 22 -10.43 -4.78 1.21
CA VAL A 22 -11.18 -4.61 2.46
C VAL A 22 -10.31 -5.10 3.60
N ALA A 23 -9.64 -4.14 4.23
CA ALA A 23 -9.00 -4.31 5.52
C ALA A 23 -10.09 -4.27 6.60
N HIS A 24 -10.84 -5.36 6.77
CA HIS A 24 -11.60 -5.53 8.01
C HIS A 24 -10.57 -5.74 9.14
N ASP A 25 -10.26 -4.64 9.84
CA ASP A 25 -9.80 -4.58 11.23
C ASP A 25 -8.80 -5.68 11.66
N ARG A 26 -7.74 -5.87 10.88
CA ARG A 26 -6.59 -6.67 11.34
C ARG A 26 -5.67 -5.75 12.10
N GLN A 27 -5.46 -6.03 13.38
CA GLN A 27 -4.40 -5.35 14.14
C GLN A 27 -3.02 -5.78 13.65
N PRO A 28 -2.01 -4.92 13.80
CA PRO A 28 -0.63 -5.30 13.52
C PRO A 28 -0.20 -6.48 14.41
N HIS A 29 0.46 -7.48 13.82
CA HIS A 29 1.06 -8.60 14.54
C HIS A 29 2.07 -8.08 15.58
N ARG A 30 2.25 -8.82 16.69
CA ARG A 30 3.16 -8.41 17.76
C ARG A 30 4.57 -8.07 17.28
N LYS A 31 5.08 -8.78 16.26
CA LYS A 31 6.42 -8.57 15.68
C LYS A 31 6.55 -7.30 14.83
N GLU A 32 5.44 -6.70 14.39
CA GLU A 32 5.45 -5.47 13.58
C GLU A 32 5.02 -4.24 14.36
N ARG A 33 4.47 -4.40 15.57
CA ARG A 33 4.02 -3.29 16.43
C ARG A 33 5.16 -2.34 16.78
N THR A 34 4.95 -1.05 16.52
CA THR A 34 5.86 0.03 16.93
C THR A 34 5.40 0.76 18.18
N GLY A 35 4.17 0.50 18.63
CA GLY A 35 3.50 1.26 19.70
C GLY A 35 2.62 2.41 19.18
N TYR A 36 2.59 2.66 17.87
CA TYR A 36 1.70 3.67 17.30
C TYR A 36 0.23 3.21 17.35
N PRO A 37 -0.71 4.01 17.92
CA PRO A 37 -2.06 3.53 18.25
C PRO A 37 -2.87 3.01 17.05
N THR A 38 -2.70 3.64 15.88
CA THR A 38 -3.47 3.33 14.67
C THR A 38 -2.56 2.81 13.55
N GLN A 39 -1.53 2.04 13.90
CA GLN A 39 -0.59 1.46 12.95
C GLN A 39 -1.31 0.56 11.91
N LYS A 40 -0.97 0.77 10.64
CA LYS A 40 -1.46 -0.05 9.53
C LYS A 40 -0.69 -1.40 9.48
N PRO A 41 -1.35 -2.55 9.31
CA PRO A 41 -0.66 -3.85 9.17
C PRO A 41 0.17 -3.92 7.89
N LEU A 42 1.36 -4.53 7.96
CA LEU A 42 2.28 -4.54 6.81
C LEU A 42 1.75 -5.34 5.64
N GLY A 43 1.10 -6.49 5.88
CA GLY A 43 0.59 -7.33 4.79
C GLY A 43 -0.44 -6.63 3.90
N ILE A 44 -1.19 -5.65 4.44
CA ILE A 44 -2.12 -4.83 3.65
C ILE A 44 -1.34 -3.81 2.81
N LEU A 45 -0.38 -3.11 3.43
CA LEU A 45 0.46 -2.14 2.72
C LEU A 45 1.28 -2.80 1.60
N GLU A 46 1.81 -4.00 1.84
CA GLU A 46 2.52 -4.80 0.84
C GLU A 46 1.63 -5.14 -0.35
N ARG A 47 0.40 -5.58 -0.09
CA ARG A 47 -0.56 -5.87 -1.15
C ARG A 47 -0.92 -4.62 -1.96
N ILE A 48 -1.22 -3.51 -1.28
CA ILE A 48 -1.57 -2.24 -1.94
C ILE A 48 -0.42 -1.79 -2.84
N ILE A 49 0.80 -1.73 -2.30
CA ILE A 49 1.98 -1.30 -3.06
C ILE A 49 2.22 -2.22 -4.26
N ARG A 50 2.17 -3.55 -4.09
CA ARG A 50 2.36 -4.50 -5.20
C ARG A 50 1.31 -4.39 -6.32
N VAL A 51 0.08 -4.01 -5.98
CA VAL A 51 -1.01 -3.85 -6.97
C VAL A 51 -0.89 -2.50 -7.69
N HIS A 52 -0.47 -1.45 -6.98
CA HIS A 52 -0.53 -0.07 -7.46
C HIS A 52 0.80 0.53 -7.91
N SER A 53 1.93 -0.15 -7.72
CA SER A 53 3.25 0.30 -8.17
C SER A 53 4.08 -0.85 -8.77
N ASP A 54 5.17 -0.48 -9.44
CA ASP A 54 6.23 -1.39 -9.90
C ASP A 54 7.50 -1.23 -9.06
N PRO A 55 8.42 -2.22 -9.08
CA PRO A 55 9.74 -2.05 -8.48
C PRO A 55 10.45 -0.81 -9.08
N GLY A 56 10.97 0.04 -8.20
CA GLY A 56 11.61 1.30 -8.58
C GLY A 56 10.68 2.52 -8.62
N ASP A 57 9.36 2.32 -8.53
CA ASP A 57 8.43 3.44 -8.39
C ASP A 57 8.55 4.11 -7.00
N THR A 58 8.41 5.43 -6.97
CA THR A 58 8.33 6.19 -5.72
C THR A 58 6.91 6.11 -5.14
N VAL A 59 6.80 5.66 -3.89
CA VAL A 59 5.54 5.63 -3.12
C VAL A 59 5.55 6.76 -2.09
N LEU A 60 4.46 7.53 -2.03
CA LEU A 60 4.32 8.66 -1.12
C LEU A 60 3.11 8.49 -0.19
N ASP A 61 3.33 8.75 1.09
CA ASP A 61 2.31 8.71 2.14
C ASP A 61 2.46 9.95 3.05
N PHE A 62 1.59 10.94 2.88
CA PHE A 62 1.61 12.19 3.65
C PHE A 62 1.17 12.01 5.11
N PHE A 63 0.62 10.86 5.48
CA PHE A 63 0.10 10.56 6.81
C PHE A 63 0.71 9.26 7.35
N ALA A 64 2.01 9.09 7.14
CA ALA A 64 2.71 7.82 7.35
C ALA A 64 2.63 7.25 8.78
N GLY A 65 2.29 8.05 9.79
CA GLY A 65 2.10 7.59 11.18
C GLY A 65 3.30 6.80 11.69
N SER A 66 3.12 5.49 11.89
CA SER A 66 4.18 4.53 12.25
C SER A 66 5.29 4.34 11.21
N GLY A 67 5.23 4.97 10.04
CA GLY A 67 6.22 4.84 8.98
C GLY A 67 6.21 3.49 8.27
N THR A 68 5.18 2.66 8.48
CA THR A 68 5.09 1.28 7.96
C THR A 68 5.12 1.19 6.44
N THR A 69 4.77 2.27 5.74
CA THR A 69 4.82 2.39 4.28
C THR A 69 6.27 2.28 3.74
N GLY A 70 7.26 2.80 4.48
CA GLY A 70 8.67 2.83 4.07
C GLY A 70 9.57 1.76 4.71
N ARG A 71 9.00 0.77 5.41
CA ARG A 71 9.77 -0.28 6.07
C ARG A 71 10.60 -1.07 5.03
N PRO A 72 11.90 -1.34 5.29
CA PRO A 72 12.71 -2.20 4.42
C PRO A 72 12.07 -3.59 4.28
N ARG A 73 12.04 -4.10 3.04
CA ARG A 73 11.45 -5.39 2.68
C ARG A 73 12.52 -6.39 2.27
#